data_AF-A0A847TDN6-F1
#
_entry.id   AF-A0A847TDN6-F1
#
_cell.length_a   1.000
_cell.length_b   1.000
_cell.length_c   1.000
_cell.angle_alpha   90.00
_cell.angle_beta   90.00
_cell.angle_gamma   90.00
#
_symmetry.space_group_name_H-M   'P 1'
#
loop_
_entity.id
_entity.type
_entity.pdbx_description
1 polymer ?
#
loop_
_entity_poly.entity_id
_entity_poly.type
_entity_poly.pdbx_seq_one_letter_code
_entity_poly.pdbx_strand_id
1 'polypeptide(L)'
;MPIQTDSETWSNASSEDSIKVEINNLLGGDKAYSIKEIDDHLVDEVPHLFPSSLTGSDAIEGAEAARQSIITNILEEEYWRSGASFKYVSGDGDAEEGLYYTLSGVGFSPVAELDDIKTDVDQKSGILRSRFKNTESKLGDEIAELEERLSNLEYRFHEEIGRY
;
A
#
# COMPACT_ATOMS: atom_id res chain seq x y z
N MET A 1 -15.18 30.22 -6.89
CA MET A 1 -14.67 30.99 -8.04
C MET A 1 -13.40 30.32 -8.55
N PRO A 2 -13.23 30.13 -9.86
CA PRO A 2 -11.99 29.57 -10.40
C PRO A 2 -10.82 30.55 -10.18
N ILE A 3 -9.62 30.01 -9.96
CA ILE A 3 -8.37 30.75 -9.84
C ILE A 3 -7.66 30.70 -11.20
N GLN A 4 -7.09 31.83 -11.64
CA GLN A 4 -6.30 31.88 -12.87
C GLN A 4 -4.90 31.30 -12.63
N THR A 5 -4.42 30.44 -13.53
CA THR A 5 -3.14 29.72 -13.37
C THR A 5 -1.91 30.60 -13.57
N ASP A 6 -2.07 31.80 -14.10
CA ASP A 6 -1.03 32.85 -14.22
C ASP A 6 -1.07 33.87 -13.07
N SER A 7 -1.96 33.69 -12.08
CA SER A 7 -2.09 34.59 -10.94
C SER A 7 -0.99 34.38 -9.90
N GLU A 8 -0.66 35.45 -9.16
CA GLU A 8 0.24 35.37 -8.01
C GLU A 8 -0.24 34.34 -6.98
N THR A 9 -1.56 34.25 -6.77
CA THR A 9 -2.19 33.27 -5.87
C THR A 9 -1.86 31.83 -6.26
N TRP A 10 -1.87 31.49 -7.56
CA TRP A 10 -1.49 30.16 -8.03
C TRP A 10 0.03 29.94 -7.92
N SER A 11 0.83 30.92 -8.31
CA SER A 11 2.30 30.81 -8.28
C SER A 11 2.88 30.67 -6.88
N ASN A 12 2.20 31.23 -5.88
CA ASN A 12 2.60 31.17 -4.47
C ASN A 12 1.94 30.00 -3.71
N ALA A 13 1.11 29.19 -4.38
CA ALA A 13 0.49 28.04 -3.75
C ALA A 13 1.54 26.93 -3.52
N SER A 14 1.43 26.21 -2.40
CA SER A 14 2.29 25.06 -2.15
C SER A 14 1.98 23.95 -3.15
N SER A 15 3.02 23.41 -3.78
CA SER A 15 2.94 22.21 -4.62
C SER A 15 3.20 20.92 -3.86
N GLU A 16 3.53 21.01 -2.56
CA GLU A 16 3.83 19.84 -1.74
C GLU A 16 2.56 19.13 -1.30
N ASP A 17 2.50 17.82 -1.53
CA ASP A 17 1.43 16.98 -1.03
C ASP A 17 1.58 16.81 0.48
N SER A 18 0.92 17.71 1.22
CA SER A 18 1.01 17.78 2.68
C SER A 18 0.38 16.55 3.36
N ILE A 19 -0.61 15.91 2.71
CA ILE A 19 -1.21 14.66 3.21
C ILE A 19 -0.17 13.55 3.15
N LYS A 20 0.53 13.44 2.02
CA LYS A 20 1.61 12.46 1.86
C LYS A 20 2.73 12.65 2.87
N VAL A 21 3.15 13.90 3.13
CA VAL A 21 4.18 14.19 4.14
C VAL A 21 3.74 13.66 5.51
N GLU A 22 2.49 13.90 5.90
CA GLU A 22 2.01 13.43 7.20
C GLU A 22 1.85 11.92 7.28
N ILE A 23 1.38 11.28 6.21
CA ILE A 23 1.37 9.80 6.11
C ILE A 23 2.79 9.25 6.30
N ASN A 24 3.78 9.83 5.63
CA ASN A 24 5.17 9.39 5.78
C ASN A 24 5.73 9.64 7.18
N ASN A 25 5.35 10.74 7.84
CA ASN A 25 5.70 10.99 9.24
C ASN A 25 5.13 9.91 10.16
N LEU A 26 3.86 9.55 9.98
CA LEU A 26 3.17 8.51 10.75
C LEU A 26 3.81 7.13 10.53
N LEU A 27 4.07 6.77 9.27
CA LEU A 27 4.69 5.49 8.90
C LEU A 27 6.20 5.43 9.22
N GLY A 28 6.80 6.54 9.65
CA GLY A 28 8.21 6.66 10.03
C GLY A 28 8.64 5.86 11.26
N GLY A 29 7.68 5.34 12.03
CA GLY A 29 7.95 4.54 13.24
C GLY A 29 8.08 3.04 13.00
N ASP A 30 8.27 2.29 14.08
CA ASP A 30 8.40 0.81 14.07
C ASP A 30 7.06 0.07 13.96
N LYS A 31 5.98 0.77 13.57
CA LYS A 31 4.61 0.25 13.54
C LYS A 31 4.07 0.25 12.12
N ALA A 32 3.12 -0.66 11.89
CA ALA A 32 2.31 -0.65 10.67
C ALA A 32 0.89 -0.21 11.03
N TYR A 33 0.25 0.48 10.09
CA TYR A 33 -1.05 1.11 10.30
C TYR A 33 -2.02 0.72 9.19
N SER A 34 -3.27 0.46 9.55
CA SER A 34 -4.37 0.29 8.61
C SER A 34 -4.77 1.63 8.00
N ILE A 35 -5.47 1.58 6.85
CA ILE A 35 -6.00 2.80 6.19
C ILE A 35 -6.90 3.59 7.14
N LYS A 36 -7.68 2.90 7.98
CA LYS A 36 -8.56 3.52 8.96
C LYS A 36 -7.78 4.24 10.05
N GLU A 37 -6.74 3.62 10.61
CA GLU A 37 -5.88 4.28 11.61
C GLU A 37 -5.15 5.50 11.04
N ILE A 38 -4.77 5.45 9.76
CA ILE A 38 -4.18 6.59 9.05
C ILE A 38 -5.23 7.70 8.85
N ASP A 39 -6.45 7.36 8.45
CA ASP A 39 -7.55 8.34 8.29
C ASP A 39 -7.89 9.01 9.63
N ASP A 40 -8.07 8.22 10.69
CA ASP A 40 -8.37 8.70 12.03
C ASP A 40 -7.28 9.67 12.51
N HIS A 41 -6.00 9.31 12.32
CA HIS A 41 -4.88 10.19 12.67
C HIS A 41 -4.90 11.52 11.91
N LEU A 42 -5.15 11.49 10.59
CA LEU A 42 -5.18 12.69 9.77
C LEU A 42 -6.37 13.60 10.11
N VAL A 43 -7.52 13.02 10.45
CA VAL A 43 -8.71 13.77 10.87
C VAL A 43 -8.52 14.40 12.24
N ASP A 44 -7.88 13.69 13.16
CA ASP A 44 -7.71 14.15 14.54
C ASP A 44 -6.59 15.20 14.68
N GLU A 45 -5.44 14.96 14.06
CA GLU A 45 -4.25 15.82 14.25
C GLU A 45 -4.16 16.94 13.20
N VAL A 46 -4.56 16.67 11.95
CA VAL A 46 -4.37 17.60 10.82
C VAL A 46 -5.60 17.73 9.90
N PRO A 47 -6.82 18.01 10.44
CA PRO A 47 -8.06 18.03 9.65
C PRO A 47 -8.09 19.07 8.52
N HIS A 48 -7.24 20.10 8.62
CA HIS A 48 -7.13 21.19 7.64
C HIS A 48 -6.49 20.76 6.31
N LEU A 49 -5.87 19.57 6.25
CA LEU A 49 -5.30 19.02 5.02
C LEU A 49 -6.38 18.52 4.06
N PHE A 50 -7.56 18.20 4.58
CA PHE A 50 -8.71 17.84 3.76
C PHE A 50 -9.61 19.05 3.51
N PRO A 51 -10.32 19.09 2.36
CA PRO A 51 -11.42 20.01 2.15
C PRO A 51 -12.45 19.88 3.28
N SER A 52 -13.02 21.00 3.73
CA SER A 52 -14.05 21.03 4.79
C SER A 52 -15.34 20.29 4.44
N SER A 53 -15.53 19.89 3.19
CA SER A 53 -16.63 19.00 2.79
C SER A 53 -16.38 17.54 3.17
N LEU A 54 -15.11 17.18 3.40
CA LEU A 54 -14.66 15.86 3.83
C LEU A 54 -14.36 15.81 5.33
N THR A 55 -14.27 16.95 6.01
CA THR A 55 -13.99 17.05 7.44
C THR A 55 -15.02 17.96 8.15
N GLY A 56 -15.63 17.47 9.24
CA GLY A 56 -16.56 18.24 10.07
C GLY A 56 -17.94 17.59 10.27
N SER A 57 -18.79 18.26 11.05
CA SER A 57 -20.14 17.77 11.43
C SER A 57 -21.15 17.70 10.29
N ASP A 58 -20.90 18.45 9.21
CA ASP A 58 -21.73 18.48 7.99
C ASP A 58 -21.09 17.66 6.86
N ALA A 59 -20.14 16.77 7.18
CA ALA A 59 -19.51 15.90 6.20
C ALA A 59 -20.58 15.07 5.45
N ILE A 60 -20.49 15.07 4.13
CA ILE A 60 -21.45 14.38 3.27
C ILE A 60 -21.34 12.87 3.51
N GLU A 61 -22.43 12.13 3.36
CA GLU A 61 -22.40 10.67 3.31
C GLU A 61 -21.35 10.20 2.30
N GLY A 62 -20.40 9.37 2.75
CA GLY A 62 -19.24 8.93 1.95
C GLY A 62 -17.98 9.79 2.07
N ALA A 63 -17.96 10.83 2.93
CA ALA A 63 -16.75 11.61 3.20
C ALA A 63 -15.59 10.74 3.72
N GLU A 64 -15.88 9.81 4.63
CA GLU A 64 -14.90 8.83 5.12
C GLU A 64 -14.32 7.98 3.98
N ALA A 65 -15.19 7.39 3.16
CA ALA A 65 -14.77 6.59 2.00
C ALA A 65 -13.93 7.41 1.00
N ALA A 66 -14.25 8.70 0.81
CA ALA A 66 -13.47 9.60 -0.03
C ALA A 66 -12.08 9.88 0.56
N ARG A 67 -11.97 10.13 1.88
CA ARG A 67 -10.66 10.31 2.53
C ARG A 67 -9.82 9.04 2.46
N GLN A 68 -10.41 7.88 2.78
CA GLN A 68 -9.74 6.59 2.68
C GLN A 68 -9.30 6.27 1.24
N SER A 69 -10.06 6.68 0.23
CA SER A 69 -9.66 6.57 -1.18
C SER A 69 -8.45 7.45 -1.52
N ILE A 70 -8.41 8.69 -1.03
CA ILE A 70 -7.24 9.58 -1.17
C ILE A 70 -6.00 8.94 -0.53
N ILE A 71 -6.13 8.45 0.70
CA ILE A 71 -5.05 7.80 1.43
C ILE A 71 -4.56 6.55 0.68
N THR A 72 -5.49 5.73 0.18
CA THR A 72 -5.16 4.52 -0.59
C THR A 72 -4.36 4.84 -1.84
N ASN A 73 -4.76 5.87 -2.60
CA ASN A 73 -4.03 6.28 -3.81
C ASN A 73 -2.60 6.75 -3.50
N ILE A 74 -2.40 7.50 -2.41
CA ILE A 74 -1.07 7.94 -1.97
C ILE A 74 -0.21 6.74 -1.58
N LEU A 75 -0.76 5.81 -0.80
CA LEU A 75 -0.05 4.60 -0.38
C LEU A 75 0.27 3.67 -1.55
N GLU A 76 -0.60 3.59 -2.56
CA GLU A 76 -0.34 2.85 -3.79
C GLU A 76 0.82 3.47 -4.57
N GLU A 77 0.84 4.79 -4.72
CA GLU A 77 1.96 5.50 -5.37
C GLU A 77 3.28 5.27 -4.60
N GLU A 78 3.24 5.35 -3.28
CA GLU A 78 4.41 5.08 -2.43
C GLU A 78 4.85 3.62 -2.51
N TYR A 79 3.93 2.67 -2.56
CA TYR A 79 4.26 1.27 -2.80
C TYR A 79 4.97 1.09 -4.16
N TRP A 80 4.44 1.70 -5.22
CA TRP A 80 5.07 1.67 -6.54
C TRP A 80 6.43 2.36 -6.57
N ARG A 81 6.68 3.34 -5.69
CA ARG A 81 8.00 3.99 -5.56
C ARG A 81 8.92 3.29 -4.55
N SER A 82 8.46 2.16 -3.99
CA SER A 82 9.08 1.47 -2.86
C SER A 82 9.31 2.35 -1.63
N GLY A 83 8.52 3.41 -1.45
CA GLY A 83 8.46 4.20 -0.22
C GLY A 83 7.63 3.53 0.88
N ALA A 84 6.63 2.71 0.48
CA ALA A 84 5.79 1.96 1.41
C ALA A 84 5.79 0.45 1.10
N SER A 85 5.49 -0.36 2.12
CA SER A 85 5.16 -1.77 1.98
C SER A 85 3.90 -2.09 2.75
N PHE A 86 3.16 -3.10 2.32
CA PHE A 86 1.95 -3.54 2.98
C PHE A 86 1.93 -5.05 3.24
N LYS A 87 1.19 -5.45 4.27
CA LYS A 87 0.88 -6.85 4.57
C LYS A 87 -0.58 -6.99 4.95
N TYR A 88 -1.18 -8.12 4.58
CA TYR A 88 -2.48 -8.52 5.10
C TYR A 88 -2.31 -9.21 6.44
N VAL A 89 -3.05 -8.78 7.45
CA VAL A 89 -3.12 -9.43 8.76
C VAL A 89 -4.48 -10.11 8.86
N SER A 90 -4.48 -11.43 9.00
CA SER A 90 -5.67 -12.20 9.36
C SER A 90 -5.97 -11.97 10.85
N GLY A 91 -7.24 -11.75 11.20
CA GLY A 91 -7.70 -11.34 12.54
C GLY A 91 -7.50 -12.34 13.68
N ASP A 92 -6.50 -13.22 13.59
CA ASP A 92 -6.17 -14.23 14.59
C ASP A 92 -5.31 -13.67 15.76
N GLY A 93 -5.26 -12.35 15.93
CA GLY A 93 -4.43 -11.67 16.95
C GLY A 93 -5.06 -10.37 17.48
N ASP A 94 -4.25 -9.53 18.14
CA ASP A 94 -4.69 -8.25 18.74
C ASP A 94 -4.99 -7.14 17.71
N ALA A 95 -4.74 -7.41 16.42
CA ALA A 95 -4.96 -6.48 15.32
C ALA A 95 -6.24 -6.84 14.55
N GLU A 96 -6.99 -5.82 14.13
CA GLU A 96 -8.14 -6.00 13.25
C GLU A 96 -7.70 -6.61 11.91
N GLU A 97 -8.54 -7.47 11.33
CA GLU A 97 -8.28 -8.06 10.03
C GLU A 97 -8.22 -6.97 8.95
N GLY A 98 -7.13 -6.94 8.17
CA GLY A 98 -7.00 -5.93 7.11
C GLY A 98 -5.59 -5.74 6.55
N LEU A 99 -5.47 -4.74 5.67
CA LEU A 99 -4.21 -4.29 5.09
C LEU A 99 -3.54 -3.27 6.00
N TYR A 100 -2.27 -3.53 6.32
CA TYR A 100 -1.43 -2.65 7.12
C TYR A 100 -0.23 -2.18 6.32
N TYR A 101 0.11 -0.90 6.46
CA TYR A 101 1.15 -0.20 5.74
C TYR A 101 2.26 0.25 6.67
N THR A 102 3.51 0.24 6.20
CA THR A 102 4.69 0.76 6.89
C THR A 102 5.70 1.27 5.85
N LEU A 103 6.61 2.17 6.23
CA LEU A 103 7.67 2.59 5.32
C LEU A 103 8.59 1.39 5.01
N SER A 104 8.86 1.18 3.72
CA SER A 104 9.97 0.33 3.30
C SER A 104 11.21 1.22 3.15
N GLY A 105 12.30 0.88 3.84
CA GLY A 105 13.53 1.67 3.80
C GLY A 105 14.06 1.89 2.37
N VAL A 106 14.77 3.01 2.18
CA VAL A 106 15.36 3.56 0.93
C VAL A 106 14.58 3.18 -0.32
N GLY A 107 13.60 4.02 -0.68
CA GLY A 107 12.76 3.86 -1.85
C GLY A 107 13.53 3.59 -3.14
N PHE A 108 13.38 2.37 -3.65
CA PHE A 108 13.79 1.99 -5.00
C PHE A 108 12.58 1.96 -5.92
N SER A 109 12.33 3.05 -6.65
CA SER A 109 11.29 3.06 -7.67
C SER A 109 11.65 2.12 -8.85
N PRO A 110 10.80 1.16 -9.23
CA PRO A 110 10.96 0.37 -10.45
C PRO A 110 10.88 1.23 -11.73
N VAL A 111 10.25 2.41 -11.63
CA VAL A 111 10.06 3.34 -12.74
C VAL A 111 11.25 4.31 -12.90
N ALA A 112 11.92 4.68 -11.81
CA ALA A 112 13.15 5.48 -11.90
C ALA A 112 14.26 4.75 -12.68
N GLU A 113 14.30 3.41 -12.63
CA GLU A 113 15.19 2.61 -13.47
C GLU A 113 14.84 2.61 -14.97
N LEU A 114 13.63 3.07 -15.37
CA LEU A 114 13.20 3.19 -16.77
C LEU A 114 13.62 4.52 -17.43
N ASP A 115 13.70 5.61 -16.65
CA ASP A 115 14.14 6.91 -17.16
C ASP A 115 15.66 7.10 -17.11
N ASP A 116 16.37 6.41 -16.21
CA ASP A 116 17.85 6.37 -16.19
C ASP A 116 18.44 5.35 -17.21
N ILE A 117 17.64 4.81 -18.13
CA ILE A 117 18.06 3.86 -19.18
C ILE A 117 18.76 4.58 -20.34
N LYS A 118 19.95 5.11 -20.08
CA LYS A 118 20.94 5.35 -21.14
C LYS A 118 22.26 4.61 -20.94
N THR A 119 22.44 3.90 -19.83
CA THR A 119 23.70 3.20 -19.57
C THR A 119 23.49 1.77 -19.05
N ASP A 120 24.15 0.85 -19.76
CA ASP A 120 24.37 -0.59 -19.55
C ASP A 120 23.19 -1.57 -19.37
N VAL A 121 22.97 -2.36 -20.44
CA VAL A 121 21.92 -3.38 -20.60
C VAL A 121 22.31 -4.74 -19.97
N ASP A 122 23.61 -5.04 -19.85
CA ASP A 122 24.09 -6.38 -19.49
C ASP A 122 24.03 -6.68 -17.98
N GLN A 123 24.19 -5.67 -17.11
CA GLN A 123 24.00 -5.86 -15.66
C GLN A 123 22.52 -6.03 -15.28
N LYS A 124 21.60 -5.45 -16.07
CA LYS A 124 20.15 -5.43 -15.82
C LYS A 124 19.46 -6.77 -16.08
N SER A 125 19.93 -7.55 -17.06
CA SER A 125 19.40 -8.90 -17.30
C SER A 125 19.64 -9.82 -16.11
N GLY A 126 20.77 -9.66 -15.40
CA GLY A 126 21.10 -10.47 -14.23
C GLY A 126 20.17 -10.22 -13.04
N ILE A 127 19.90 -8.96 -12.73
CA ILE A 127 19.11 -8.59 -11.54
C ILE A 127 17.62 -8.89 -11.76
N LEU A 128 17.05 -8.55 -12.92
CA LEU A 128 15.66 -8.88 -13.23
C LEU A 128 15.43 -10.40 -13.33
N ARG A 129 16.37 -11.15 -13.94
CA ARG A 129 16.29 -12.62 -13.94
C ARG A 129 16.39 -13.21 -12.54
N SER A 130 17.24 -12.65 -11.67
CA SER A 130 17.36 -13.13 -10.29
C SER A 130 16.08 -12.88 -9.49
N ARG A 131 15.40 -11.75 -9.69
CA ARG A 131 14.13 -11.45 -9.02
C ARG A 131 12.98 -12.28 -9.59
N PHE A 132 12.88 -12.43 -10.91
CA PHE A 132 11.89 -13.31 -11.54
C PHE A 132 12.04 -14.74 -11.05
N LYS A 133 13.27 -15.25 -10.96
CA LYS A 133 13.58 -16.58 -10.42
C LYS A 133 13.21 -16.71 -8.94
N ASN A 134 13.37 -15.65 -8.15
CA ASN A 134 12.99 -15.67 -6.73
C ASN A 134 11.47 -15.68 -6.56
N THR A 135 10.74 -14.90 -7.35
CA THR A 135 9.27 -14.94 -7.38
C THR A 135 8.75 -16.29 -7.87
N GLU A 136 9.37 -16.86 -8.91
CA GLU A 136 9.04 -18.19 -9.44
C GLU A 136 9.28 -19.28 -8.38
N SER A 137 10.37 -19.20 -7.62
CA SER A 137 10.64 -20.12 -6.52
C SER A 137 9.58 -20.03 -5.42
N LYS A 138 9.22 -18.81 -5.00
CA LYS A 138 8.19 -18.60 -3.96
C LYS A 138 6.82 -19.12 -4.40
N LEU A 139 6.44 -18.89 -5.65
CA LEU A 139 5.22 -19.45 -6.23
C LEU A 139 5.26 -20.98 -6.25
N GLY A 140 6.42 -21.58 -6.54
CA GLY A 140 6.60 -23.03 -6.48
C GLY A 140 6.41 -23.59 -5.06
N ASP A 141 6.96 -22.91 -4.05
CA ASP A 141 6.82 -23.31 -2.65
C ASP A 141 5.36 -23.20 -2.18
N GLU A 142 4.65 -22.13 -2.55
CA GLU A 142 3.22 -21.94 -2.23
C GLU A 142 2.34 -22.99 -2.92
N ILE A 143 2.63 -23.34 -4.18
CA ILE A 143 1.91 -24.40 -4.90
C ILE A 143 2.14 -25.76 -4.22
N ALA A 144 3.37 -26.07 -3.82
CA ALA A 144 3.69 -27.32 -3.14
C ALA A 144 2.94 -27.42 -1.78
N GLU A 145 2.87 -26.34 -1.02
CA GLU A 145 2.10 -26.29 0.23
C GLU A 145 0.59 -26.50 -0.01
N LEU A 146 0.04 -25.89 -1.07
CA LEU A 146 -1.36 -26.09 -1.46
C LEU A 146 -1.63 -27.52 -1.89
N GLU A 147 -0.73 -28.15 -2.66
CA GLU A 147 -0.84 -29.55 -3.06
C GLU A 147 -0.80 -30.50 -1.86
N GLU A 148 0.07 -30.25 -0.87
CA GLU A 148 0.11 -31.04 0.36
C GLU A 148 -1.19 -30.92 1.16
N ARG A 149 -1.71 -29.70 1.30
CA ARG A 149 -3.00 -29.45 1.96
C ARG A 149 -4.14 -30.15 1.24
N LEU A 150 -4.15 -30.14 -0.08
CA LEU A 150 -5.18 -30.78 -0.90
C LEU A 150 -5.10 -32.31 -0.79
N SER A 151 -3.89 -32.88 -0.82
CA SER A 151 -3.65 -34.32 -0.60
C SER A 151 -4.10 -34.78 0.79
N ASN A 152 -3.82 -33.99 1.83
CA ASN A 152 -4.29 -34.26 3.19
C ASN A 152 -5.82 -34.21 3.30
N LEU A 153 -6.46 -33.30 2.55
CA LEU A 153 -7.92 -33.18 2.52
C LEU A 153 -8.56 -34.36 1.77
N GLU A 154 -7.97 -34.78 0.65
CA GLU A 154 -8.39 -35.97 -0.09
C GLU A 154 -8.23 -37.24 0.74
N TYR A 155 -7.12 -37.40 1.46
CA TYR A 155 -6.91 -38.54 2.35
C TYR A 155 -8.00 -38.63 3.43
N ARG A 156 -8.29 -37.50 4.10
CA ARG A 156 -9.35 -37.43 5.12
C ARG A 156 -10.72 -37.73 4.53
N PHE A 157 -11.02 -37.21 3.35
CA PHE A 157 -12.28 -37.47 2.65
C PHE A 157 -12.44 -38.96 2.27
N HIS A 158 -11.38 -39.61 1.80
CA HIS A 158 -11.39 -41.04 1.51
C HIS A 158 -11.49 -41.89 2.78
N GLU A 159 -10.89 -41.49 3.90
CA GLU A 159 -11.07 -42.16 5.19
C GLU A 159 -12.52 -42.05 5.68
N GLU A 160 -13.14 -40.89 5.51
CA GLU A 160 -14.50 -40.62 5.99
C GLU A 160 -15.57 -41.32 5.14
N ILE A 161 -15.37 -41.42 3.82
CA ILE A 161 -16.26 -42.17 2.91
C ILE A 161 -15.98 -43.69 2.98
N GLY A 162 -14.73 -44.11 3.14
CA GLY A 162 -14.36 -45.53 3.23
C GLY A 162 -14.80 -46.24 4.51
N ARG A 163 -15.33 -45.49 5.49
CA ARG A 163 -15.91 -46.03 6.74
C ARG A 163 -17.43 -46.22 6.68
N TYR A 164 -18.10 -45.96 5.55
CA TYR A 164 -19.53 -46.22 5.32
C TYR A 164 -19.79 -47.42 4.41
#